data_AF-A0A7C5CXI6-F1
#
_entry.id   AF-A0A7C5CXI6-F1
#
_cell.length_a   1.000
_cell.length_b   1.000
_cell.length_c   1.000
_cell.angle_alpha   90.00
_cell.angle_beta   90.00
_cell.angle_gamma   90.00
#
_symmetry.space_group_name_H-M   'P 1'
#
loop_
_entity.id
_entity.type
_entity.pdbx_description
1 polymer ?
#
loop_
_entity_poly.entity_id
_entity_poly.type
_entity_poly.pdbx_seq_one_letter_code
_entity_poly.pdbx_strand_id
1 'polypeptide(L)'
;MNTSNVFTIPNLLSFFRLLISPFFLFLVKADIKLAFFLFILVSITDALDGLIARLTNSVSLLGKLLDPIADKVLILSLSFAFIKLKYHMPAILFKLILAREVFIILGSILLLYFGVVPKPSYLGKLATFFMIVLFYGLFIENIKNYEIK
;
A
#
# COMPACT_ATOMS: atom_id res chain seq x y z
N MET A 1 1.04 -25.79 16.39
CA MET A 1 1.40 -24.52 15.71
C MET A 1 2.07 -24.89 14.39
N ASN A 2 1.34 -24.89 13.26
CA ASN A 2 1.94 -25.13 11.94
C ASN A 2 2.43 -23.80 11.38
N THR A 3 3.67 -23.47 11.67
CA THR A 3 4.38 -22.25 11.22
C THR A 3 4.89 -22.34 9.77
N SER A 4 4.65 -23.45 9.08
CA SER A 4 5.22 -23.79 7.78
C SER A 4 4.28 -23.59 6.59
N ASN A 5 3.02 -23.23 6.79
CA ASN A 5 2.10 -23.09 5.66
C ASN A 5 2.22 -21.68 5.05
N VAL A 6 2.99 -21.60 3.97
CA VAL A 6 3.21 -20.36 3.20
C VAL A 6 1.94 -19.96 2.42
N PHE A 7 1.10 -20.94 2.07
CA PHE A 7 -0.17 -20.73 1.38
C PHE A 7 -1.30 -20.46 2.38
N THR A 8 -1.29 -19.27 2.97
CA THR A 8 -2.47 -18.74 3.69
C THR A 8 -3.20 -17.74 2.78
N ILE A 9 -4.52 -17.62 2.94
CA ILE A 9 -5.33 -16.63 2.20
C ILE A 9 -4.72 -15.22 2.30
N PRO A 10 -4.30 -14.73 3.49
CA PRO A 10 -3.61 -13.45 3.62
C PRO A 10 -2.34 -13.33 2.79
N ASN A 11 -1.46 -14.34 2.83
CA ASN A 11 -0.20 -14.29 2.07
C ASN A 11 -0.43 -14.23 0.56
N LEU A 12 -1.44 -14.95 0.05
CA LEU A 12 -1.78 -14.94 -1.37
C LEU A 12 -2.28 -13.55 -1.81
N LEU A 13 -3.04 -12.88 -0.94
CA LEU A 13 -3.55 -11.52 -1.17
C LEU A 13 -2.43 -10.49 -1.18
N SER A 14 -1.50 -10.56 -0.23
CA SER A 14 -0.30 -9.72 -0.22
C SER A 14 0.60 -9.97 -1.43
N PHE A 15 0.75 -11.22 -1.85
CA PHE A 15 1.48 -11.56 -3.06
C PHE A 15 0.82 -10.99 -4.32
N PHE A 16 -0.51 -11.14 -4.44
CA PHE A 16 -1.29 -10.55 -5.52
C PHE A 16 -1.14 -9.03 -5.55
N ARG A 17 -1.19 -8.36 -4.39
CA ARG A 17 -0.96 -6.93 -4.26
C ARG A 17 0.41 -6.54 -4.77
N LEU A 18 1.45 -7.25 -4.35
CA LEU A 18 2.83 -7.00 -4.79
C LEU A 18 2.98 -7.16 -6.30
N LEU A 19 2.27 -8.11 -6.89
CA LEU A 19 2.25 -8.35 -8.33
C LEU A 19 1.50 -7.25 -9.09
N ILE A 20 0.30 -6.86 -8.65
CA ILE A 20 -0.56 -5.88 -9.37
C ILE A 20 -0.12 -4.43 -9.19
N SER A 21 0.50 -4.10 -8.05
CA SER A 21 0.95 -2.75 -7.69
C SER A 21 1.79 -2.06 -8.78
N PRO A 22 2.87 -2.65 -9.32
CA PRO A 22 3.67 -2.01 -10.38
C PRO A 22 2.90 -1.80 -11.68
N PHE A 23 1.82 -2.56 -11.93
CA PHE A 23 1.00 -2.40 -13.13
C PHE A 23 0.00 -1.25 -13.02
N PHE A 24 -0.21 -0.64 -11.85
CA PHE A 24 -1.12 0.50 -11.69
C PHE A 24 -0.84 1.65 -12.66
N LEU A 25 0.43 1.86 -13.05
CA LEU A 25 0.75 2.83 -14.11
C LEU A 25 0.01 2.54 -15.42
N PHE A 26 0.02 1.29 -15.86
CA PHE A 26 -0.66 0.88 -17.09
C PHE A 26 -2.17 0.88 -16.93
N LEU A 27 -2.68 0.45 -15.78
CA LEU A 27 -4.11 0.47 -15.49
C LEU A 27 -4.67 1.90 -15.49
N VAL A 28 -4.03 2.81 -14.74
CA VAL A 28 -4.47 4.22 -14.65
C VAL A 28 -4.37 4.91 -16.02
N LYS A 29 -3.41 4.50 -16.86
CA LYS A 29 -3.29 5.01 -18.24
C LYS A 29 -4.38 4.46 -19.16
N ALA A 30 -4.77 3.19 -19.01
CA ALA A 30 -5.75 2.54 -19.85
C ALA A 30 -7.19 2.95 -19.48
N ASP A 31 -7.52 2.85 -18.18
CA ASP A 31 -8.82 3.23 -17.64
C ASP A 31 -8.68 3.55 -16.15
N ILE A 32 -8.78 4.84 -15.83
CA ILE A 32 -8.69 5.34 -14.46
C ILE A 32 -9.84 4.85 -13.57
N LYS A 33 -11.02 4.55 -14.12
CA LYS A 33 -12.16 4.01 -13.36
C LYS A 33 -11.90 2.57 -12.97
N LEU A 34 -11.39 1.76 -13.90
CA LEU A 34 -10.98 0.38 -13.63
C LEU A 34 -9.83 0.35 -12.59
N ALA A 35 -8.85 1.23 -12.73
CA ALA A 35 -7.76 1.37 -11.77
C ALA A 35 -8.29 1.75 -10.37
N PHE A 36 -9.26 2.67 -10.29
CA PHE A 36 -9.88 3.05 -9.02
C PHE A 36 -10.64 1.90 -8.38
N PHE A 37 -11.42 1.16 -9.17
CA PHE A 37 -12.14 -0.02 -8.68
C PHE A 37 -11.18 -1.09 -8.13
N LEU A 38 -10.07 -1.35 -8.83
CA LEU A 38 -9.05 -2.28 -8.34
C LEU A 38 -8.32 -1.75 -7.10
N PHE A 39 -8.05 -0.44 -7.02
CA PHE A 39 -7.50 0.18 -5.82
C PHE A 39 -8.41 -0.02 -4.60
N ILE A 40 -9.72 0.14 -4.78
CA ILE A 40 -10.73 -0.13 -3.74
C ILE A 40 -10.65 -1.58 -3.28
N LEU A 41 -10.69 -2.53 -4.23
CA LEU A 41 -10.63 -3.95 -3.91
C LEU A 41 -9.35 -4.30 -3.15
N VAL A 42 -8.19 -3.87 -3.63
CA VAL A 42 -6.90 -4.14 -2.99
C VAL A 42 -6.84 -3.55 -1.59
N SER A 43 -7.32 -2.32 -1.40
CA SER A 43 -7.31 -1.64 -0.09
C SER A 43 -8.25 -2.29 0.93
N ILE A 44 -9.44 -2.73 0.50
CA ILE A 44 -10.38 -3.47 1.37
C ILE A 44 -9.79 -4.83 1.73
N THR A 45 -9.16 -5.49 0.76
CA THR A 45 -8.63 -6.83 0.97
C THR A 45 -7.48 -6.84 1.99
N ASP A 46 -6.66 -5.78 2.03
CA ASP A 46 -5.65 -5.54 3.08
C ASP A 46 -6.25 -5.37 4.49
N ALA A 47 -7.35 -4.64 4.59
CA ALA A 47 -8.02 -4.50 5.87
C ALA A 47 -8.57 -5.86 6.34
N LEU A 48 -9.13 -6.64 5.42
CA LEU A 48 -9.74 -7.93 5.72
C LEU A 48 -8.69 -9.02 6.01
N ASP A 49 -7.62 -9.13 5.24
CA ASP A 49 -6.58 -10.14 5.45
C ASP A 49 -5.85 -9.92 6.79
N GLY A 50 -5.58 -8.67 7.15
CA GLY A 50 -5.01 -8.29 8.44
C GLY A 50 -5.94 -8.55 9.62
N LEU A 51 -7.26 -8.46 9.43
CA LEU A 51 -8.25 -8.85 10.45
C LEU A 51 -8.37 -10.37 10.58
N ILE A 52 -8.48 -11.09 9.45
CA ILE A 52 -8.61 -12.54 9.42
C ILE A 52 -7.37 -13.20 10.02
N ALA A 53 -6.16 -12.73 9.68
CA ALA A 53 -4.91 -13.26 10.23
C ALA A 53 -4.85 -13.12 11.76
N ARG A 54 -5.37 -12.01 12.32
CA ARG A 54 -5.44 -11.79 13.78
C ARG A 54 -6.50 -12.66 14.45
N LEU A 55 -7.68 -12.79 13.84
CA LEU A 55 -8.78 -13.58 14.42
C LEU A 55 -8.50 -15.09 14.37
N THR A 56 -7.83 -15.56 13.32
CA THR A 56 -7.54 -16.99 13.10
C THR A 56 -6.20 -17.44 13.68
N ASN A 57 -5.43 -16.54 14.30
CA ASN A 57 -4.03 -16.76 14.72
C ASN A 57 -3.14 -17.35 13.61
N SER A 58 -3.53 -17.20 12.35
CA SER A 58 -2.83 -17.75 11.17
C SER A 58 -1.77 -16.77 10.66
N VAL A 59 -0.97 -16.21 11.56
CA VAL A 59 0.04 -15.22 11.21
C VAL A 59 1.34 -15.94 10.82
N SER A 60 1.70 -15.88 9.53
CA SER A 60 2.94 -16.47 9.02
C SER A 60 4.11 -15.48 9.11
N LEU A 61 5.34 -16.00 9.24
CA LEU A 61 6.56 -15.17 9.26
C LEU A 61 6.78 -14.47 7.91
N LEU A 62 6.44 -15.15 6.82
CA LEU A 62 6.55 -14.62 5.46
C LEU A 62 5.52 -13.51 5.20
N GLY A 63 4.26 -13.68 5.64
CA GLY A 63 3.24 -12.63 5.56
C GLY A 63 3.66 -11.36 6.29
N LYS A 64 4.15 -11.48 7.54
CA LYS A 64 4.67 -10.33 8.31
C LYS A 64 5.76 -9.53 7.58
N LEU A 65 6.53 -10.16 6.69
CA LEU A 65 7.54 -9.49 5.88
C LEU A 65 6.95 -8.96 4.57
N LEU A 66 6.06 -9.72 3.92
CA LEU A 66 5.45 -9.35 2.65
C LEU A 66 4.46 -8.19 2.78
N ASP A 67 3.62 -8.16 3.82
CA ASP A 67 2.57 -7.15 3.94
C ASP A 67 3.15 -5.72 3.94
N PRO A 68 4.17 -5.39 4.77
CA PRO A 68 4.76 -4.05 4.77
C PRO A 68 5.50 -3.70 3.47
N ILE A 69 5.93 -4.69 2.70
CA ILE A 69 6.57 -4.47 1.39
C ILE A 69 5.48 -4.20 0.35
N ALA A 70 4.44 -5.03 0.30
CA ALA A 70 3.33 -4.89 -0.64
C ALA A 70 2.63 -3.53 -0.48
N ASP A 71 2.44 -3.05 0.76
CA ASP A 71 1.85 -1.74 1.03
C ASP A 71 2.68 -0.59 0.46
N LYS A 72 3.99 -0.64 0.66
CA LYS A 72 4.90 0.40 0.15
C LYS A 72 4.98 0.39 -1.36
N VAL A 73 5.04 -0.79 -1.96
CA VAL A 73 5.05 -0.94 -3.41
C VAL A 73 3.73 -0.40 -4.00
N LEU A 74 2.58 -0.67 -3.38
CA LEU A 74 1.28 -0.13 -3.81
C LEU A 74 1.30 1.41 -3.81
N ILE A 75 1.63 2.02 -2.68
CA ILE A 75 1.61 3.47 -2.50
C ILE A 75 2.62 4.17 -3.42
N LEU A 76 3.83 3.62 -3.55
CA LEU A 76 4.85 4.17 -4.44
C LEU A 76 4.47 4.03 -5.92
N SER A 77 3.89 2.90 -6.32
CA SER A 77 3.45 2.67 -7.71
C SER A 77 2.29 3.58 -8.09
N LEU A 78 1.31 3.77 -7.21
CA LEU A 78 0.22 4.72 -7.40
C LEU A 78 0.73 6.16 -7.49
N SER A 79 1.59 6.58 -6.54
CA SER A 79 2.16 7.93 -6.58
C SER A 79 2.92 8.19 -7.88
N PHE A 80 3.72 7.21 -8.31
CA PHE A 80 4.48 7.29 -9.54
C PHE A 80 3.56 7.37 -10.77
N ALA A 81 2.48 6.58 -10.81
CA ALA A 81 1.49 6.61 -11.87
C ALA A 81 0.83 7.99 -12.00
N PHE A 82 0.39 8.57 -10.88
CA PHE A 82 -0.28 9.87 -10.86
C PHE A 82 0.64 11.00 -11.34
N ILE A 83 1.91 11.00 -10.91
CA ILE A 83 2.89 11.99 -11.42
C ILE A 83 3.15 11.79 -12.90
N LYS A 84 3.42 10.55 -13.33
CA LYS A 84 3.84 10.27 -14.71
C LYS A 84 2.75 10.63 -15.72
N LEU A 85 1.49 10.43 -15.33
CA LEU A 85 0.31 10.71 -16.15
C LEU A 85 -0.26 12.12 -15.91
N LYS A 86 0.42 12.96 -15.09
CA LYS A 86 0.04 14.34 -14.78
C LYS A 86 -1.36 14.48 -14.14
N TYR A 87 -1.79 13.48 -13.38
CA TYR A 87 -3.05 13.47 -12.65
C TYR A 87 -2.92 14.25 -11.33
N HIS A 88 -3.03 15.58 -11.39
CA HIS A 88 -3.19 16.55 -10.29
C HIS A 88 -2.46 16.28 -8.95
N MET A 89 -1.38 15.52 -8.96
CA MET A 89 -0.60 15.19 -7.77
C MET A 89 0.63 16.10 -7.73
N PRO A 90 0.77 16.98 -6.72
CA PRO A 90 1.96 17.80 -6.58
C PRO A 90 3.20 16.91 -6.44
N ALA A 91 4.26 17.19 -7.22
CA ALA A 91 5.51 16.43 -7.11
C ALA A 91 6.13 16.50 -5.70
N ILE A 92 5.87 17.58 -4.96
CA ILE A 92 6.23 17.73 -3.53
C ILE A 92 5.59 16.62 -2.69
N LEU A 93 4.31 16.32 -2.93
CA LEU A 93 3.58 15.32 -2.15
C LEU A 93 4.24 13.96 -2.30
N PHE A 94 4.54 13.53 -3.53
CA PHE A 94 5.25 12.27 -3.76
C PHE A 94 6.61 12.20 -3.06
N LYS A 95 7.41 13.27 -3.15
CA LYS A 95 8.71 13.31 -2.48
C LYS A 95 8.58 13.15 -0.98
N LEU A 96 7.56 13.76 -0.37
CA LEU A 96 7.27 13.62 1.06
C LEU A 96 6.85 12.19 1.42
N ILE A 97 5.98 11.57 0.62
CA ILE A 97 5.55 10.17 0.78
C ILE A 97 6.78 9.25 0.70
N LEU A 98 7.59 9.39 -0.35
CA LEU A 98 8.79 8.60 -0.54
C LEU A 98 9.79 8.79 0.60
N ALA A 99 10.05 10.03 1.01
CA ALA A 99 10.95 10.34 2.13
C ALA A 99 10.47 9.71 3.44
N ARG A 100 9.16 9.76 3.72
CA ARG A 100 8.55 9.10 4.88
C ARG A 100 8.78 7.59 4.83
N GLU A 101 8.51 6.94 3.69
CA GLU A 101 8.67 5.48 3.57
C GLU A 101 10.12 5.06 3.80
N VAL A 102 11.08 5.79 3.20
CA VAL A 102 12.51 5.55 3.39
C VAL A 102 12.89 5.78 4.86
N PHE A 103 12.42 6.85 5.48
CA PHE A 103 12.71 7.17 6.88
C PHE A 103 12.19 6.07 7.84
N ILE A 104 10.98 5.56 7.61
CA ILE A 104 10.41 4.45 8.41
C ILE A 104 11.25 3.17 8.24
N ILE A 105 11.67 2.84 7.00
CA ILE A 105 12.51 1.67 6.74
C ILE A 105 13.86 1.81 7.46
N LEU A 106 14.56 2.91 7.24
CA LEU A 106 15.89 3.15 7.82
C LEU A 106 15.83 3.17 9.35
N GLY A 107 14.84 3.86 9.93
CA GLY A 107 14.62 3.87 11.37
C GLY A 107 14.32 2.47 11.93
N SER A 108 13.55 1.64 11.20
CA SER A 108 13.26 0.27 11.61
C SER A 108 14.53 -0.60 11.61
N ILE A 109 15.37 -0.49 10.57
CA ILE A 109 16.64 -1.22 10.47
C ILE A 109 17.60 -0.78 11.58
N LEU A 110 17.69 0.52 11.85
CA LEU A 110 18.56 1.06 12.90
C LEU A 110 18.16 0.56 14.28
N LEU A 111 16.86 0.56 14.61
CA LEU A 111 16.36 0.02 15.88
C LEU A 111 16.67 -1.48 16.02
N LEU A 112 16.49 -2.25 14.95
CA LEU A 112 16.85 -3.67 14.93
C LEU A 112 18.34 -3.90 15.14
N TYR A 113 19.20 -3.04 14.57
CA TYR A 113 20.65 -3.09 14.79
C TYR A 113 21.01 -2.91 16.28
N PHE A 114 20.27 -2.08 17.01
CA PHE A 114 20.41 -1.90 18.46
C PHE A 114 19.64 -2.94 19.30
N GLY A 115 19.07 -3.99 18.68
CA GLY A 115 18.33 -5.04 19.37
C GLY A 115 16.91 -4.63 19.82
N VAL A 116 16.41 -3.48 19.36
CA VAL A 116 15.07 -2.99 19.66
C VAL A 116 14.10 -3.38 18.56
N VAL A 117 13.07 -4.15 18.90
CA VAL A 117 12.01 -4.51 17.93
C VAL A 117 11.11 -3.29 17.67
N PRO A 118 11.03 -2.77 16.42
CA PRO A 118 10.19 -1.63 16.10
C PRO A 118 8.72 -1.93 16.37
N LYS A 119 8.05 -1.08 17.14
CA LYS A 119 6.60 -1.16 17.37
C LYS A 119 5.88 -0.13 16.50
N PRO A 120 4.80 -0.51 15.79
CA PRO A 120 4.04 0.42 14.97
C PRO A 120 3.38 1.48 15.85
N SER A 121 3.66 2.76 15.58
CA SER A 121 3.09 3.89 16.31
C SER A 121 1.66 4.19 15.86
N TYR A 122 0.84 4.72 16.77
CA TYR A 122 -0.52 5.17 16.45
C TYR A 122 -0.51 6.28 15.38
N LEU A 123 0.47 7.19 15.46
CA LEU A 123 0.68 8.24 14.45
C LEU A 123 1.01 7.67 13.08
N GLY A 124 1.82 6.61 13.01
CA GLY A 124 2.14 5.93 11.76
C GLY A 124 0.89 5.33 11.09
N LYS A 125 0.02 4.68 11.88
CA LYS A 125 -1.26 4.13 11.41
C LYS A 125 -2.21 5.21 10.92
N LEU A 126 -2.35 6.30 11.67
CA LEU A 126 -3.18 7.44 11.26
C LEU A 126 -2.67 8.06 9.96
N ALA A 127 -1.36 8.25 9.83
CA ALA A 127 -0.77 8.77 8.61
C ALA A 127 -1.06 7.87 7.39
N THR A 128 -0.96 6.55 7.55
CA THR A 128 -1.31 5.60 6.47
C THR A 128 -2.81 5.66 6.14
N PHE A 129 -3.69 5.81 7.13
CA PHE A 129 -5.12 6.01 6.89
C PHE A 129 -5.40 7.27 6.07
N PHE A 130 -4.83 8.42 6.46
CA PHE A 130 -4.97 9.67 5.71
C PHE A 130 -4.38 9.57 4.30
N MET A 131 -3.30 8.82 4.12
CA MET A 131 -2.69 8.58 2.81
C MET A 131 -3.61 7.77 1.90
N ILE A 132 -4.28 6.73 2.42
CA ILE A 132 -5.30 5.99 1.66
C ILE A 132 -6.43 6.94 1.26
N VAL A 133 -6.98 7.71 2.20
CA VAL A 133 -8.05 8.70 1.95
C VAL A 133 -7.62 9.73 0.89
N LEU A 134 -6.37 10.19 0.93
CA LEU A 134 -5.80 11.08 -0.08
C LEU A 134 -5.81 10.45 -1.48
N PHE A 135 -5.40 9.18 -1.62
CA PHE A 135 -5.47 8.49 -2.91
C PHE A 135 -6.91 8.34 -3.40
N TYR A 136 -7.86 8.04 -2.52
CA TYR A 136 -9.29 8.03 -2.86
C TYR A 136 -9.73 9.39 -3.43
N GLY A 137 -9.39 10.49 -2.74
CA GLY A 137 -9.71 11.84 -3.20
C GLY A 137 -9.07 12.16 -4.55
N LEU A 138 -7.80 11.81 -4.74
CA LEU A 138 -7.09 12.00 -6.01
C LEU A 138 -7.74 11.20 -7.14
N PHE A 139 -8.17 9.96 -6.91
CA PHE A 139 -8.90 9.20 -7.93
C PHE A 139 -10.22 9.87 -8.30
N ILE A 140 -11.02 10.30 -7.32
CA ILE A 140 -12.31 10.95 -7.58
C ILE A 140 -12.14 12.26 -8.36
N GLU A 141 -11.18 13.11 -7.96
CA GLU A 141 -10.88 14.36 -8.64
C GLU A 141 -10.46 14.12 -10.09
N ASN A 142 -9.57 13.16 -10.32
CA ASN A 142 -9.06 12.88 -11.66
C ASN A 142 -10.09 12.19 -12.56
N ILE A 143 -10.96 11.32 -12.02
CA ILE A 143 -12.08 10.74 -12.78
C ILE A 143 -13.05 11.85 -13.21
N LYS A 144 -13.42 12.76 -12.31
CA LYS A 144 -14.31 13.89 -12.63
C LYS A 144 -13.73 14.79 -13.71
N ASN A 145 -12.43 15.11 -13.63
CA ASN A 145 -11.76 15.92 -14.64
C ASN A 145 -11.61 15.20 -15.98
N TYR A 146 -11.57 13.87 -15.99
CA TYR A 146 -11.53 13.07 -17.23
C TYR A 146 -12.88 13.05 -17.95
N GLU A 147 -14.01 13.11 -17.23
CA GLU A 147 -15.35 13.18 -17.84
C GLU A 147 -15.71 14.55 -18.41
N ILE A 148 -14.96 15.60 -18.04
CA ILE A 148 -15.21 16.99 -18.47
C ILE A 148 -14.42 17.35 -19.75
N LYS A 149 -13.55 16.46 -20.24
CA LYS A 149 -12.80 16.62 -21.50
C LYS A 149 -13.35 15.74 -22.61
#